data_AF-A0AA88XPV6-F1
#
_entry.id   AF-A0AA88XPV6-F1
#
_cell.length_a   1.000
_cell.length_b   1.000
_cell.length_c   1.000
_cell.angle_alpha   90.00
_cell.angle_beta   90.00
_cell.angle_gamma   90.00
#
_symmetry.space_group_name_H-M   'P 1'
#
loop_
_entity.id
_entity.type
_entity.pdbx_description
1 polymer ?
#
loop_
_entity_poly.entity_id
_entity_poly.type
_entity_poly.pdbx_seq_one_letter_code
_entity_poly.pdbx_strand_id
1 'polypeptide(L)'
;MFYVNWSLMLCFLYYRENGWVGLLDEIEMEVLRISARNLGRDDRIITDHGKESRFPFLDENVVAFLQNLPIHHKANLNLPRGLGEKLLLRLAATKCGLINTAVFPKRAIQFGSRIAKIENSKEKASDKCTRLAE
;
A
#
# COMPACT_ATOMS: atom_id res chain seq x y z
N MET A 1 3.05 0.60 9.97
CA MET A 1 4.19 0.16 9.15
C MET A 1 3.78 -0.98 8.20
N PHE A 2 3.05 -0.64 7.13
CA PHE A 2 2.76 -1.52 5.99
C PHE A 2 2.74 -0.62 4.76
N TYR A 3 3.93 -0.16 4.37
CA TYR A 3 4.12 0.72 3.24
C TYR A 3 4.25 -0.10 1.97
N VAL A 4 3.09 -0.44 1.45
CA VAL A 4 2.80 0.02 0.10
C VAL A 4 1.37 0.52 0.19
N ASN A 5 1.17 1.80 -0.11
CA ASN A 5 -0.14 2.44 -0.12
C ASN A 5 -0.90 1.97 -1.36
N TRP A 6 -1.05 0.64 -1.50
CA TRP A 6 -2.00 0.06 -2.42
C TRP A 6 -3.34 0.43 -1.81
N SER A 7 -3.95 1.48 -2.34
CA SER A 7 -5.39 1.44 -2.44
C SER A 7 -5.68 0.26 -3.36
N LEU A 8 -5.72 -0.94 -2.78
CA LEU A 8 -6.12 -2.17 -3.47
C LEU A 8 -7.50 -2.02 -4.08
N MET A 9 -8.31 -1.11 -3.52
CA MET A 9 -9.55 -0.66 -4.12
C MET A 9 -9.29 0.03 -5.47
N LEU A 10 -8.28 0.90 -5.59
CA LEU A 10 -7.88 1.48 -6.88
C LEU A 10 -7.36 0.41 -7.84
N CYS A 11 -6.41 -0.45 -7.44
CA CYS A 11 -5.87 -1.47 -8.35
C CYS A 11 -6.92 -2.47 -8.82
N PHE A 12 -7.85 -2.86 -7.94
CA PHE A 12 -8.98 -3.71 -8.30
C PHE A 12 -9.95 -3.00 -9.26
N LEU A 13 -10.28 -1.73 -9.01
CA LEU A 13 -11.11 -0.93 -9.91
C LEU A 13 -10.42 -0.74 -11.28
N TYR A 14 -9.13 -0.41 -11.29
CA TYR A 14 -8.33 -0.29 -12.50
C TYR A 14 -8.30 -1.60 -13.29
N TYR A 15 -8.13 -2.74 -12.61
CA TYR A 15 -8.20 -4.04 -13.27
C TYR A 15 -9.59 -4.35 -13.83
N ARG A 16 -10.66 -3.99 -13.12
CA ARG A 16 -12.04 -4.15 -13.59
C ARG A 16 -12.34 -3.32 -14.83
N GLU A 17 -11.80 -2.11 -14.91
CA GLU A 17 -12.06 -1.16 -15.99
C GLU A 17 -11.12 -1.36 -17.19
N ASN A 18 -9.84 -1.65 -16.94
CA ASN A 18 -8.77 -1.61 -17.95
C ASN A 18 -7.99 -2.94 -18.07
N GLY A 19 -8.42 -3.98 -17.36
CA GLY A 19 -7.80 -5.30 -17.40
C GLY A 19 -6.36 -5.33 -16.88
N TRP A 20 -5.60 -6.32 -17.32
CA TRP A 20 -4.21 -6.52 -16.89
C TRP A 20 -3.27 -5.40 -17.33
N VAL A 21 -3.51 -4.82 -18.51
CA VAL A 21 -2.65 -3.74 -19.06
C VAL A 21 -2.75 -2.51 -18.16
N GLY A 22 -3.97 -2.01 -17.91
CA GLY A 22 -4.14 -0.82 -17.07
C GLY A 22 -3.70 -1.05 -15.62
N LEU A 23 -3.79 -2.29 -15.10
CA LEU A 23 -3.22 -2.63 -13.80
C LEU A 23 -1.70 -2.48 -13.78
N LEU A 24 -1.00 -2.95 -14.83
CA LEU A 24 0.45 -2.85 -14.92
C LEU A 24 0.91 -1.39 -15.03
N ASP A 25 0.23 -0.59 -15.86
CA ASP A 25 0.50 0.84 -16.02
C ASP A 25 0.33 1.58 -14.68
N GLU A 26 -0.73 1.30 -13.94
CA GLU A 26 -0.98 1.90 -12.63
C GLU A 26 0.10 1.51 -11.60
N ILE A 27 0.50 0.23 -11.59
CA ILE A 27 1.57 -0.25 -10.70
C ILE A 27 2.90 0.45 -11.02
N GLU A 28 3.25 0.57 -12.30
CA GLU A 28 4.47 1.24 -12.74
C GLU A 28 4.47 2.72 -12.32
N MET A 29 3.38 3.43 -12.58
CA MET A 29 3.22 4.83 -12.16
C MET A 29 3.36 5.01 -10.65
N GLU A 30 2.77 4.13 -9.84
CA GLU A 30 2.89 4.19 -8.38
C GLU A 30 4.31 3.93 -7.90
N VAL A 31 5.02 2.95 -8.48
CA VAL A 31 6.43 2.69 -8.16
C VAL A 31 7.30 3.90 -8.47
N LEU A 32 7.10 4.55 -9.62
CA LEU A 32 7.86 5.75 -10.00
C LEU A 32 7.63 6.95 -9.07
N ARG A 33 6.46 7.04 -8.44
CA ARG A 33 6.06 8.18 -7.61
C ARG A 33 6.19 7.93 -6.10
N ILE A 34 6.44 6.70 -5.67
CA ILE A 34 6.37 6.32 -4.25
C ILE A 34 7.34 7.13 -3.38
N SER A 35 8.51 7.48 -3.92
CA SER A 35 9.55 8.29 -3.28
C SER A 35 9.05 9.69 -2.93
N ALA A 36 8.58 10.43 -3.92
CA ALA A 36 8.12 11.81 -3.75
C ALA A 36 6.80 11.91 -2.96
N ARG A 37 5.98 10.85 -2.95
CA ARG A 37 4.67 10.85 -2.31
C ARG A 37 4.70 10.24 -0.91
N ASN A 38 4.60 8.92 -0.84
CA ASN A 38 4.43 8.22 0.42
C ASN A 38 5.70 8.36 1.27
N LEU A 39 6.86 7.97 0.71
CA LEU A 39 8.11 7.96 1.45
C LEU A 39 8.55 9.37 1.85
N GLY A 40 8.45 10.36 0.97
CA GLY A 40 8.80 11.74 1.30
C GLY A 40 7.91 12.37 2.37
N ARG A 41 6.64 11.94 2.51
CA ARG A 41 5.81 12.33 3.65
C ARG A 41 6.26 11.63 4.93
N ASP A 42 6.43 10.31 4.87
CA ASP A 42 6.74 9.53 6.06
C ASP A 42 8.13 9.88 6.63
N ASP A 43 9.10 10.09 5.75
CA ASP A 43 10.47 10.51 6.11
C ASP A 43 10.47 11.84 6.88
N ARG A 44 9.78 12.87 6.36
CA ARG A 44 9.68 14.17 7.06
C ARG A 44 9.09 14.04 8.46
N ILE A 45 8.03 13.24 8.61
CA ILE A 45 7.36 13.03 9.91
C ILE A 45 8.27 12.25 10.88
N ILE A 46 8.94 11.21 10.40
CA ILE A 46 9.75 10.31 11.23
C ILE A 46 11.07 10.98 11.65
N THR A 47 11.71 11.69 10.73
CA THR A 47 12.97 12.41 10.98
C THR A 47 12.78 13.59 11.94
N ASP A 48 11.62 14.25 11.92
CA ASP A 48 11.25 15.28 12.92
C ASP A 48 11.29 14.74 14.37
N HIS A 49 11.10 13.42 14.54
CA HIS A 49 11.18 12.74 15.83
C HIS A 49 12.57 12.14 16.13
N GLY A 50 13.60 12.47 15.34
CA GLY A 50 14.95 11.91 15.49
C GLY A 50 15.00 10.39 15.32
N LYS A 51 14.08 9.84 14.52
CA LYS A 51 14.00 8.41 14.21
C LYS A 51 14.32 8.18 12.74
N GLU A 52 14.75 6.95 12.44
CA GLU A 52 14.94 6.48 11.07
C GLU A 52 13.99 5.30 10.84
N SER A 53 13.33 5.29 9.68
CA SER A 53 12.45 4.18 9.29
C SER A 53 13.15 3.21 8.35
N ARG A 54 12.88 1.91 8.55
CA ARG A 54 13.35 0.85 7.66
C ARG A 54 12.17 0.29 6.88
N PHE A 55 12.32 0.07 5.58
CA PHE A 55 11.26 -0.46 4.73
C PHE A 55 11.69 -1.79 4.09
N PRO A 56 11.61 -2.93 4.80
CA PRO A 56 12.10 -4.22 4.28
C PRO A 56 11.49 -4.66 2.94
N PHE A 57 10.26 -4.22 2.64
CA PHE A 57 9.61 -4.52 1.36
C PHE A 57 10.12 -3.67 0.18
N LEU A 58 10.93 -2.64 0.46
CA LEU A 58 11.61 -1.80 -0.52
C LEU A 58 13.10 -2.11 -0.64
N ASP A 59 13.57 -3.17 0.02
CA ASP A 59 14.92 -3.71 -0.22
C ASP A 59 15.11 -4.01 -1.71
N GLU A 60 16.26 -3.64 -2.26
CA GLU A 60 16.54 -3.70 -3.68
C GLU A 60 16.41 -5.13 -4.22
N ASN A 61 16.81 -6.14 -3.44
CA ASN A 61 16.70 -7.54 -3.86
C ASN A 61 15.25 -8.00 -3.87
N VAL A 62 14.46 -7.56 -2.88
CA VAL A 62 13.01 -7.86 -2.81
C VAL A 62 12.29 -7.22 -3.99
N VAL A 63 12.57 -5.95 -4.29
CA VAL A 63 11.97 -5.24 -5.42
C VAL A 63 12.37 -5.87 -6.74
N ALA A 64 13.67 -6.15 -6.96
CA ALA A 64 14.16 -6.79 -8.17
C ALA A 64 13.53 -8.17 -8.38
N PHE A 65 13.41 -8.98 -7.34
CA PHE A 65 12.72 -10.27 -7.40
C PHE A 65 11.25 -10.10 -7.82
N LEU A 66 10.53 -9.17 -7.18
CA LEU A 66 9.11 -8.94 -7.46
C LEU A 66 8.87 -8.35 -8.86
N GLN A 67 9.78 -7.53 -9.38
CA GLN A 67 9.70 -6.97 -10.74
C GLN A 67 9.83 -8.07 -11.81
N ASN A 68 10.70 -9.06 -11.59
CA ASN A 68 10.90 -10.16 -12.52
C ASN A 68 9.79 -11.24 -12.48
N LEU A 69 8.90 -11.19 -11.49
CA LEU A 69 7.78 -12.12 -11.41
C LEU A 69 6.58 -11.67 -12.25
N PRO A 70 5.93 -12.59 -12.99
CA PRO A 70 4.66 -12.31 -13.65
C PRO A 70 3.58 -11.86 -12.65
N ILE A 71 2.73 -10.91 -13.04
CA ILE A 71 1.74 -10.31 -12.13
C ILE A 71 0.75 -11.33 -11.54
N HIS A 72 0.42 -12.39 -12.28
CA HIS A 72 -0.49 -13.44 -11.81
C HIS A 72 0.08 -14.27 -10.63
N HIS A 73 1.41 -14.30 -10.44
CA HIS A 73 2.02 -14.88 -9.24
C HIS A 73 1.88 -13.95 -8.02
N LYS A 74 1.77 -12.64 -8.25
CA LYS A 74 1.67 -11.61 -7.22
C LYS A 74 0.22 -11.36 -6.80
N ALA A 75 -0.74 -11.50 -7.72
CA ALA A 75 -2.15 -11.29 -7.49
C ALA A 75 -3.05 -12.07 -8.47
N ASN A 76 -4.20 -12.53 -7.99
CA ASN A 76 -5.29 -13.04 -8.81
C ASN A 76 -6.57 -12.24 -8.52
N LEU A 77 -6.79 -11.16 -9.25
CA LEU A 77 -7.89 -10.23 -9.00
C LEU A 77 -9.28 -10.75 -9.45
N ASN A 78 -9.36 -11.98 -9.96
CA ASN A 78 -10.64 -12.66 -10.20
C ASN A 78 -11.20 -13.32 -8.93
N LEU A 79 -10.38 -13.47 -7.88
CA LEU A 79 -10.81 -14.00 -6.59
C LEU A 79 -11.47 -12.92 -5.73
N PRO A 80 -12.29 -13.31 -4.72
CA PRO A 80 -12.87 -12.37 -3.78
C PRO A 80 -11.84 -11.50 -3.06
N ARG A 81 -12.29 -10.31 -2.63
CA ARG A 81 -11.50 -9.36 -1.85
C ARG A 81 -10.90 -10.04 -0.63
N GLY A 82 -9.62 -9.81 -0.38
CA GLY A 82 -8.89 -10.44 0.72
C GLY A 82 -8.28 -11.81 0.40
N LEU A 83 -8.54 -12.40 -0.77
CA LEU A 83 -7.90 -13.65 -1.19
C LEU A 83 -6.92 -13.44 -2.35
N GLY A 84 -7.39 -12.82 -3.42
CA GLY A 84 -6.62 -12.63 -4.65
C GLY A 84 -5.52 -11.57 -4.59
N GLU A 85 -5.71 -10.58 -3.71
CA GLU A 85 -4.80 -9.47 -3.53
C GLU A 85 -3.54 -9.92 -2.78
N LYS A 86 -2.35 -9.50 -3.21
CA LYS A 86 -1.08 -9.79 -2.51
C LYS A 86 -0.86 -11.29 -2.27
N LEU A 87 -1.25 -12.12 -3.24
CA LEU A 87 -1.26 -13.59 -3.16
C LEU A 87 0.08 -14.15 -2.67
N LEU A 88 1.18 -13.72 -3.27
CA LEU A 88 2.52 -14.16 -2.88
C LEU A 88 2.84 -13.84 -1.41
N LEU A 89 2.46 -12.65 -0.92
CA LEU A 89 2.66 -12.25 0.46
C LEU A 89 1.81 -13.09 1.43
N ARG A 90 0.57 -13.43 1.03
CA ARG A 90 -0.31 -14.30 1.81
C ARG A 90 0.27 -15.71 1.93
N LEU A 91 0.77 -16.27 0.82
CA LEU A 91 1.43 -17.57 0.82
C LEU A 91 2.68 -17.58 1.70
N ALA A 92 3.50 -16.54 1.63
CA ALA A 92 4.67 -16.38 2.50
C ALA A 92 4.27 -16.31 3.98
N ALA A 93 3.24 -15.52 4.31
CA ALA A 93 2.70 -15.44 5.67
C ALA A 93 2.20 -16.79 6.18
N THR A 94 1.46 -17.55 5.35
CA THR A 94 1.01 -18.92 5.66
C THR A 94 2.19 -19.84 5.93
N LYS A 95 3.24 -19.80 5.10
CA LYS A 95 4.46 -20.61 5.28
C LYS A 95 5.17 -20.30 6.60
N CYS A 96 5.08 -19.06 7.08
CA CYS A 96 5.60 -18.63 8.38
C CYS A 96 4.64 -18.90 9.56
N GLY A 97 3.54 -19.62 9.36
CA GLY A 97 2.56 -19.92 10.41
C GLY A 97 1.59 -18.78 10.75
N LEU A 98 1.61 -17.67 9.99
CA LEU A 98 0.75 -16.50 10.23
C LEU A 98 -0.62 -16.66 9.53
N ILE A 99 -1.32 -17.76 9.82
CA ILE A 99 -2.53 -18.19 9.09
C ILE A 99 -3.63 -17.12 9.11
N ASN A 100 -3.93 -16.56 10.28
CA ASN A 100 -4.95 -15.53 10.41
C ASN A 100 -4.58 -14.27 9.61
N THR A 101 -3.34 -13.80 9.74
CA THR A 101 -2.81 -12.64 9.01
C THR A 101 -2.85 -12.84 7.50
N ALA A 102 -2.60 -14.06 7.03
CA ALA A 102 -2.60 -14.40 5.62
C ALA A 102 -3.97 -14.23 4.95
N VAL A 103 -5.08 -14.35 5.70
CA VAL A 103 -6.44 -14.21 5.16
C VAL A 103 -7.09 -12.85 5.45
N PHE A 104 -6.48 -12.01 6.32
CA PHE A 104 -7.07 -10.71 6.63
C PHE A 104 -7.09 -9.80 5.39
N PRO A 105 -8.24 -9.21 5.03
CA PRO A 105 -8.31 -8.19 3.99
C PRO A 105 -7.50 -6.97 4.39
N LYS A 106 -6.73 -6.39 3.46
CA LYS A 106 -5.96 -5.18 3.75
C LYS A 106 -6.90 -4.04 4.15
N ARG A 107 -6.57 -3.39 5.25
CA ARG A 107 -7.16 -2.12 5.69
C ARG A 107 -6.05 -1.09 5.86
N ALA A 108 -6.23 0.14 5.36
CA ALA A 108 -5.27 1.21 5.64
C ALA A 108 -5.34 1.62 7.11
N ILE A 109 -4.22 2.05 7.69
CA ILE A 109 -4.14 2.35 9.13
C ILE A 109 -5.20 3.38 9.52
N GLN A 110 -5.40 4.42 8.71
CA GLN A 110 -6.41 5.45 8.94
C GLN A 110 -7.86 4.91 9.03
N PHE A 111 -8.17 3.86 8.29
CA PHE A 111 -9.48 3.19 8.36
C PHE A 111 -9.54 2.19 9.51
N GLY A 112 -8.41 1.57 9.87
CA GLY A 112 -8.28 0.67 11.01
C GLY A 112 -8.42 1.40 12.35
N SER A 113 -7.77 2.55 12.50
CA SER A 113 -7.81 3.41 13.68
C SER A 113 -9.09 4.26 13.77
N ARG A 114 -9.92 4.26 12.72
CA ARG A 114 -11.12 5.11 12.58
C ARG A 114 -10.83 6.61 12.55
N ILE A 115 -9.57 7.04 12.41
CA ILE A 115 -9.21 8.47 12.36
C ILE A 115 -9.87 9.18 11.16
N ALA A 116 -10.04 8.46 10.04
CA ALA A 116 -10.73 8.98 8.86
C ALA A 116 -12.21 9.35 9.10
N LYS A 117 -12.82 8.92 10.20
CA LYS A 117 -14.19 9.34 10.59
C LYS A 117 -14.21 10.63 11.41
N ILE A 118 -13.07 10.98 12.00
CA ILE A 118 -12.90 12.16 12.86
C ILE A 118 -12.40 13.33 11.99
N GLU A 119 -11.65 13.04 10.94
CA GLU A 119 -11.19 14.03 9.96
C GLU A 119 -12.35 14.60 9.12
N ASN A 120 -12.29 15.89 8.88
CA ASN A 120 -13.22 16.60 8.01
C ASN A 120 -12.98 16.15 6.56
N SER A 121 -14.00 15.59 5.91
CA SER A 121 -13.89 15.08 4.53
C SER A 121 -13.56 16.14 3.48
N LYS A 122 -13.66 17.42 3.84
CA LYS A 122 -13.30 18.56 2.98
C LYS A 122 -11.83 18.96 3.10
N GLU A 123 -11.13 18.52 4.14
CA GLU A 123 -9.71 18.82 4.35
C GLU A 123 -8.84 17.78 3.63
N LYS A 124 -7.89 18.25 2.82
CA LYS A 124 -6.87 17.41 2.20
C LYS A 124 -5.61 17.40 3.06
N ALA A 125 -4.85 16.32 2.97
CA ALA A 125 -3.55 16.21 3.65
C ALA A 125 -2.52 17.28 3.23
N SER A 126 -2.73 17.94 2.10
CA SER A 126 -1.91 19.07 1.63
C SER A 126 -2.29 20.42 2.23
N ASP A 127 -3.45 20.50 2.88
CA ASP A 127 -3.98 21.77 3.37
C ASP A 127 -3.30 22.14 4.69
N LYS A 128 -3.05 23.43 4.91
CA LYS A 128 -2.56 23.90 6.21
C LYS A 128 -3.65 23.65 7.25
N CYS A 129 -3.29 22.94 8.32
CA CYS A 129 -4.21 22.66 9.42
C CYS A 129 -4.47 23.94 10.21
N THR A 130 -5.65 24.54 10.02
CA THR A 130 -6.05 25.77 10.72
C THR A 130 -6.18 25.57 12.23
N ARG A 131 -6.41 24.34 12.70
CA ARG A 131 -6.48 23.97 14.13
C ARG A 131 -5.13 24.06 14.85
N LEU A 132 -4.03 24.10 14.09
CA LEU A 132 -2.65 24.20 14.61
C LEU A 132 -2.00 25.54 14.23
N ALA A 133 -2.76 26.44 13.59
CA ALA A 133 -2.31 27.77 13.25
C ALA A 133 -2.61 28.72 14.42
N GLU A 134 -1.86 28.57 15.51
CA GLU A 134 -1.68 29.59 16.54
C GLU A 134 -0.27 30.18 16.42
#